data_AF-A0AA38ZYA2-F1
#
_entry.id   AF-A0AA38ZYA2-F1
#
_cell.length_a   1.000
_cell.length_b   1.000
_cell.length_c   1.000
_cell.angle_alpha   90.00
_cell.angle_beta   90.00
_cell.angle_gamma   90.00
#
_symmetry.space_group_name_H-M   'P 1'
#
loop_
_entity.id
_entity.type
_entity.pdbx_description
1 polymer ?
#
loop_
_entity_poly.entity_id
_entity_poly.type
_entity_poly.pdbx_seq_one_letter_code
_entity_poly.pdbx_strand_id
1 'polypeptide(L)'
;MGGVVDEEGIARKFWIKFRNDSVVAMYTPFLVCLASGKLDSDAFLHCISQDVHFLKAFSQAYEIAEDCADDDEDKTAIRKMRKLAVEALRKRDDAVRDWGFDLPKEIPCNSATSKYTDFLLATASGKTATPFEKTKVAAYTLAAMAPYMRFYAFISNEIQTLLDPNDDSHKYKKWIDGYSSQSFEASALQNEDLLDKLSISLTGEELEILEKVYHQATKLEVDFFYAQPVVQQTIVPLSQVHDHAKYHLTVFCDFDMTCTPIDSSALLAEIAIVTAPKIDLSASETRLVRMSSTDLKNTWGVLSTQYTEELEKCMESIVPSETVEKFNYEGLCKALEQLSDFEKKANSRVVQSGVLKGLNLEDIKRAGQGLILQDGCTGFFQKILKNDNLKADVNVLSYCWCGDFIRSAFSSGIIFVLEQHIFVCHEFYSATYVYLCTIPPLISNQ
;
A
#
# COMPACT_ATOMS: atom_id res chain seq x y z
N MET A 1 4.84 25.95 -36.91
CA MET A 1 4.49 26.24 -35.51
C MET A 1 4.96 25.04 -34.72
N GLY A 2 6.10 25.19 -34.03
CA GLY A 2 6.69 24.13 -33.23
C GLY A 2 5.82 23.87 -32.01
N GLY A 3 5.53 22.59 -31.76
CA GLY A 3 4.82 22.17 -30.56
C GLY A 3 5.64 22.54 -29.33
N VAL A 4 4.97 23.14 -28.35
CA VAL A 4 5.47 23.27 -26.99
C VAL A 4 5.48 21.84 -26.44
N VAL A 5 6.65 21.20 -26.46
CA VAL A 5 6.92 20.07 -25.58
C VAL A 5 6.94 20.70 -24.19
N ASP A 6 5.95 20.37 -23.37
CA ASP A 6 5.96 20.70 -21.95
C ASP A 6 7.14 19.91 -21.36
N GLU A 7 8.33 20.53 -21.33
CA GLU A 7 9.54 19.89 -20.80
C GLU A 7 9.39 19.78 -19.29
N GLU A 8 8.72 18.73 -18.81
CA GLU A 8 8.67 18.42 -17.39
C GLU A 8 10.10 18.35 -16.83
N GLY A 9 10.36 19.11 -15.76
CA GLY A 9 11.63 19.14 -15.05
C GLY A 9 12.07 17.77 -14.51
N ILE A 10 13.36 17.61 -14.23
CA ILE A 10 13.91 16.32 -13.80
C ILE A 10 13.37 15.89 -12.43
N ALA A 11 13.14 16.84 -11.53
CA ALA A 11 12.56 16.58 -10.21
C ALA A 11 11.17 15.94 -10.35
N ARG A 12 10.32 16.50 -11.22
CA ARG A 12 8.99 15.97 -11.51
C ARG A 12 9.05 14.60 -12.19
N LYS A 13 9.97 14.41 -13.14
CA LYS A 13 10.21 13.09 -13.78
C LYS A 13 10.58 12.03 -12.74
N PHE A 14 11.48 12.34 -11.80
CA PHE A 14 11.85 11.40 -10.74
C PHE A 14 10.70 11.14 -9.77
N TRP A 15 9.96 12.18 -9.36
CA TRP A 15 8.78 12.00 -8.51
C TRP A 15 7.75 11.06 -9.15
N ILE A 16 7.44 11.25 -10.44
CA ILE A 16 6.52 10.37 -11.17
C ILE A 16 7.08 8.94 -11.25
N LYS A 17 8.36 8.80 -11.59
CA LYS A 17 9.03 7.49 -11.73
C LYS A 17 9.01 6.67 -10.44
N PHE A 18 9.20 7.32 -9.29
CA PHE A 18 9.24 6.67 -7.98
C PHE A 18 7.95 6.84 -7.16
N ARG A 19 6.85 7.29 -7.79
CA ARG A 19 5.57 7.54 -7.11
C ARG A 19 5.03 6.33 -6.37
N ASN A 20 5.33 5.12 -6.84
CA ASN A 20 4.90 3.88 -6.18
C ASN A 20 5.45 3.76 -4.76
N ASP A 21 6.69 4.22 -4.50
CA ASP A 21 7.25 4.26 -3.15
C ASP A 21 6.44 5.21 -2.25
N SER A 22 6.01 6.35 -2.81
CA SER A 22 5.18 7.33 -2.09
C SER A 22 3.79 6.79 -1.76
N VAL A 23 3.18 6.03 -2.67
CA VAL A 23 1.90 5.35 -2.42
C VAL A 23 2.05 4.32 -1.30
N VAL A 24 3.14 3.55 -1.29
CA VAL A 24 3.43 2.58 -0.21
C VAL A 24 3.55 3.27 1.14
N ALA A 25 4.18 4.44 1.22
CA ALA A 25 4.27 5.19 2.48
C ALA A 25 2.89 5.58 3.02
N MET A 26 1.95 6.03 2.18
CA MET A 26 0.61 6.45 2.63
C MET A 26 -0.14 5.34 3.38
N TYR A 27 0.14 4.09 3.04
CA TYR A 27 -0.45 2.92 3.68
C TYR A 27 0.37 2.40 4.88
N THR A 28 1.38 3.13 5.33
CA THR A 28 2.01 2.84 6.63
C THR A 28 0.96 2.95 7.74
N PRO A 29 1.04 2.09 8.78
CA PRO A 29 0.14 2.19 9.92
C PRO A 29 0.11 3.59 10.55
N PHE A 30 1.24 4.30 10.53
CA PHE A 30 1.36 5.65 11.05
C PHE A 30 0.50 6.65 10.26
N LEU A 31 0.68 6.72 8.93
CA LEU A 31 -0.04 7.69 8.09
C LEU A 31 -1.53 7.38 7.96
N VAL A 32 -1.92 6.10 7.91
CA VAL A 32 -3.35 5.73 7.94
C VAL A 32 -4.01 6.18 9.25
N CYS A 33 -3.32 5.98 10.38
CA CYS A 33 -3.84 6.45 11.66
C CYS A 33 -3.88 7.98 11.75
N LEU A 34 -2.87 8.66 11.21
CA LEU A 34 -2.80 10.12 11.15
C LEU A 34 -3.99 10.68 10.35
N ALA A 35 -4.24 10.11 9.18
CA ALA A 35 -5.34 10.49 8.28
C ALA A 35 -6.72 10.25 8.90
N SER A 36 -6.85 9.20 9.71
CA SER A 36 -8.10 8.90 10.42
C SER A 36 -8.35 9.75 11.67
N GLY A 37 -7.38 10.58 12.08
CA GLY A 37 -7.41 11.33 13.33
C GLY A 37 -7.23 10.48 14.61
N LYS A 38 -7.01 9.16 14.47
CA LYS A 38 -6.91 8.20 15.59
C LYS A 38 -5.47 7.84 15.98
N LEU A 39 -4.47 8.44 15.36
CA LEU A 39 -3.08 8.29 15.79
C LEU A 39 -2.93 8.69 17.26
N ASP A 40 -2.09 7.97 17.98
CA ASP A 40 -1.72 8.35 19.34
C ASP A 40 -0.92 9.67 19.36
N SER A 41 -1.13 10.51 20.39
CA SER A 41 -0.43 11.79 20.49
C SER A 41 1.08 11.62 20.64
N ASP A 42 1.52 10.65 21.42
CA ASP A 42 2.95 10.45 21.70
C ASP A 42 3.65 9.89 20.45
N ALA A 43 2.96 9.05 19.67
CA ALA A 43 3.44 8.61 18.37
C ALA A 43 3.63 9.78 17.39
N PHE A 44 2.64 10.67 17.29
CA PHE A 44 2.76 11.89 16.49
C PHE A 44 3.92 12.78 16.96
N LEU A 45 3.99 13.06 18.27
CA LEU A 45 5.05 13.87 18.86
C LEU A 45 6.44 13.24 18.68
N HIS A 46 6.54 11.91 18.70
CA HIS A 46 7.79 11.20 18.43
C HIS A 46 8.29 11.47 17.00
N CYS A 47 7.39 11.40 16.02
CA CYS A 47 7.68 11.70 14.62
C CYS A 47 8.14 13.15 14.44
N ILE A 48 7.33 14.11 14.91
CA ILE A 48 7.62 15.56 14.75
C ILE A 48 8.87 15.99 15.53
N SER A 49 9.21 15.28 16.60
CA SER A 49 10.46 15.56 17.32
C SER A 49 11.71 15.24 16.51
N GLN A 50 11.62 14.35 15.51
CA GLN A 50 12.74 14.05 14.62
C GLN A 50 13.08 15.21 13.66
N ASP A 51 12.14 16.11 13.37
CA ASP A 51 12.32 17.26 12.46
C ASP A 51 13.51 18.13 12.85
N VAL A 52 13.85 18.19 14.14
CA VAL A 52 15.02 18.94 14.64
C VAL A 52 16.33 18.41 14.02
N HIS A 53 16.43 17.11 13.76
CA HIS A 53 17.61 16.47 13.18
C HIS A 53 17.64 16.70 11.67
N PHE A 54 16.49 16.56 11.00
CA PHE A 54 16.36 16.86 9.57
C PHE A 54 16.70 18.32 9.28
N LEU A 55 16.08 19.27 9.98
CA LEU A 55 16.29 20.70 9.73
C LEU A 55 17.74 21.15 10.02
N LYS A 56 18.41 20.56 11.01
CA LYS A 56 19.85 20.78 11.26
C LYS A 56 20.70 20.24 10.11
N ALA A 57 20.47 19.00 9.69
CA ALA A 57 21.19 18.40 8.56
C ALA A 57 20.94 19.16 7.26
N PHE A 58 19.71 19.62 7.02
CA PHE A 58 19.31 20.40 5.85
C PHE A 58 20.00 21.76 5.82
N SER A 59 20.05 22.45 6.96
CA SER A 59 20.78 23.72 7.06
C SER A 59 22.27 23.55 6.72
N GLN A 60 22.89 22.47 7.19
CA GLN A 60 24.30 22.15 6.90
C GLN A 60 24.51 21.74 5.44
N ALA A 61 23.64 20.88 4.91
CA ALA A 61 23.71 20.43 3.53
C ALA A 61 23.53 21.60 2.54
N TYR A 62 22.60 22.52 2.81
CA TYR A 62 22.47 23.73 1.99
C TYR A 62 23.68 24.66 2.10
N GLU A 63 24.34 24.74 3.26
CA GLU A 63 25.57 25.53 3.40
C GLU A 63 26.69 24.94 2.53
N ILE A 64 26.87 23.62 2.56
CA ILE A 64 27.86 22.94 1.72
C ILE A 64 27.49 23.08 0.23
N ALA A 65 26.22 22.92 -0.13
CA ALA A 65 25.74 23.09 -1.49
C ALA A 65 25.94 24.54 -2.00
N GLU A 66 25.78 25.54 -1.14
CA GLU A 66 26.05 26.95 -1.45
C GLU A 66 27.53 27.16 -1.77
N ASP A 67 28.44 26.60 -0.97
CA ASP A 67 29.89 26.67 -1.21
C ASP A 67 30.33 25.89 -2.48
N CYS A 68 29.48 24.99 -2.93
CA CYS A 68 29.69 24.12 -4.09
C CYS A 68 29.08 24.67 -5.39
N ALA A 69 28.12 25.59 -5.32
CA ALA A 69 27.55 26.23 -6.49
C ALA A 69 28.55 27.20 -7.14
N ASP A 70 28.59 27.24 -8.47
CA ASP A 70 29.51 28.12 -9.22
C ASP A 70 28.93 29.53 -9.38
N ASP A 71 27.68 29.61 -9.84
CA ASP A 71 26.96 30.84 -10.14
C ASP A 71 26.39 31.55 -8.88
N ASP A 72 26.48 32.89 -8.86
CA ASP A 72 26.07 33.70 -7.70
C ASP A 72 24.54 33.77 -7.52
N GLU A 73 23.76 33.60 -8.59
CA GLU A 73 22.30 33.46 -8.53
C GLU A 73 21.94 32.14 -7.84
N ASP A 74 22.60 31.05 -8.23
CA ASP A 74 22.41 29.71 -7.64
C ASP A 74 22.78 29.71 -6.15
N LYS A 75 23.92 30.31 -5.78
CA LYS A 75 24.31 30.51 -4.38
C LYS A 75 23.25 31.29 -3.61
N THR A 76 22.70 32.35 -4.21
CA THR A 76 21.69 33.20 -3.56
C THR A 76 20.39 32.43 -3.33
N ALA A 77 19.98 31.61 -4.29
CA ALA A 77 18.80 30.78 -4.18
C ALA A 77 18.98 29.63 -3.17
N ILE A 78 20.12 28.94 -3.17
CA ILE A 78 20.45 27.92 -2.15
C ILE A 78 20.50 28.56 -0.75
N ARG A 79 21.11 29.73 -0.61
CA ARG A 79 21.14 30.49 0.66
C ARG A 79 19.74 30.85 1.15
N LYS A 80 18.80 31.14 0.25
CA LYS A 80 17.40 31.37 0.59
C LYS A 80 16.78 30.09 1.18
N MET A 81 17.01 28.94 0.56
CA MET A 81 16.54 27.64 1.08
C MET A 81 17.16 27.32 2.46
N ARG A 82 18.46 27.58 2.65
CA ARG A 82 19.12 27.48 3.96
C ARG A 82 18.43 28.33 5.02
N LYS A 83 18.12 29.59 4.70
CA LYS A 83 17.41 30.50 5.63
C LYS A 83 16.02 29.98 5.98
N LEU A 84 15.28 29.41 5.03
CA LEU A 84 13.97 28.80 5.30
C LEU A 84 14.09 27.62 6.26
N ALA A 85 15.09 26.74 6.09
CA ALA A 85 15.33 25.61 7.00
C ALA A 85 15.70 26.09 8.42
N VAL A 86 16.57 27.10 8.54
CA VAL A 86 16.94 27.70 9.84
C VAL A 86 15.73 28.38 10.51
N GLU A 87 14.89 29.07 9.73
CA GLU A 87 13.69 29.71 10.26
C GLU A 87 12.65 28.69 10.71
N ALA A 88 12.44 27.61 9.94
CA ALA A 88 11.58 26.50 10.33
C ALA A 88 12.07 25.85 11.64
N LEU A 89 13.38 25.63 11.78
CA LEU A 89 13.96 25.10 13.01
C LEU A 89 13.70 26.01 14.22
N ARG A 90 13.84 27.33 14.04
CA ARG A 90 13.61 28.33 15.09
C ARG A 90 12.14 28.39 15.51
N LYS A 91 11.21 28.28 14.57
CA LYS A 91 9.76 28.40 14.81
C LYS A 91 9.08 27.07 15.15
N ARG A 92 9.81 25.94 15.06
CA ARG A 92 9.26 24.60 15.24
C ARG A 92 8.44 24.46 16.52
N ASP A 93 8.99 24.86 17.65
CA ASP A 93 8.32 24.72 18.95
C ASP A 93 7.06 25.58 19.05
N ASP A 94 7.08 26.77 18.44
CA ASP A 94 5.90 27.66 18.36
C ASP A 94 4.82 27.03 17.46
N ALA A 95 5.21 26.50 16.30
CA ALA A 95 4.31 25.83 15.37
C ALA A 95 3.64 24.60 16.01
N VAL A 96 4.39 23.78 16.77
CA VAL A 96 3.81 22.62 17.46
C VAL A 96 2.82 23.04 18.55
N ARG A 97 3.09 24.14 19.27
CA ARG A 97 2.13 24.72 20.23
C ARG A 97 0.89 25.26 19.54
N ASP A 98 1.04 25.89 18.38
CA ASP A 98 -0.10 26.35 17.57
C ASP A 98 -0.96 25.18 17.09
N TRP A 99 -0.35 24.03 16.82
CA TRP A 99 -1.06 22.77 16.53
C TRP A 99 -1.77 22.17 17.75
N GLY A 100 -1.51 22.68 18.96
CA GLY A 100 -2.13 22.22 20.19
C GLY A 100 -1.34 21.15 20.94
N PHE A 101 -0.04 21.01 20.66
CA PHE A 101 0.82 20.04 21.32
C PHE A 101 2.06 20.70 21.94
N ASP A 102 2.67 20.02 22.90
CA ASP A 102 3.95 20.41 23.47
C ASP A 102 5.00 19.35 23.16
N LEU A 103 6.14 19.79 22.63
CA LEU A 103 7.23 18.87 22.33
C LEU A 103 7.91 18.40 23.63
N PRO A 104 8.31 17.12 23.69
CA PRO A 104 9.13 16.62 24.79
C PRO A 104 10.51 17.29 24.80
N LYS A 105 11.12 17.37 25.99
CA LYS A 105 12.39 18.11 26.21
C LYS A 105 13.57 17.53 25.43
N GLU A 106 13.61 16.22 25.25
CA GLU A 106 14.69 15.54 24.54
C GLU A 106 14.15 14.24 23.95
N ILE A 107 14.34 14.05 22.65
CA ILE A 107 14.09 12.77 21.98
C ILE A 107 15.37 12.35 21.26
N PRO A 108 15.88 11.14 21.50
CA PRO A 108 17.00 10.60 20.74
C PRO A 108 16.66 10.54 19.25
N CYS A 109 17.64 10.88 18.41
CA CYS A 109 17.55 10.64 16.98
C CYS A 109 17.33 9.15 16.75
N ASN A 110 16.25 8.80 16.06
CA ASN A 110 15.98 7.40 15.76
C ASN A 110 16.85 6.92 14.57
N SER A 111 16.95 5.60 14.41
CA SER A 111 17.85 5.02 13.39
C SER A 111 17.46 5.40 11.96
N ALA A 112 16.17 5.56 11.65
CA ALA A 112 15.73 5.93 10.29
C ALA A 112 16.09 7.38 9.97
N THR A 113 15.86 8.30 10.92
CA THR A 113 16.28 9.68 10.85
C THR A 113 17.80 9.79 10.67
N SER A 114 18.60 9.09 11.49
CA SER A 114 20.06 9.09 11.36
C SER A 114 20.50 8.60 9.98
N LYS A 115 19.93 7.50 9.47
CA LYS A 115 20.30 6.98 8.13
C LYS A 115 20.05 8.01 7.03
N TYR A 116 18.93 8.73 7.08
CA TYR A 116 18.66 9.76 6.08
C TYR A 116 19.58 10.97 6.27
N THR A 117 19.71 11.51 7.48
CA THR A 117 20.59 12.66 7.71
C THR A 117 22.05 12.36 7.38
N ASP A 118 22.54 11.16 7.68
CA ASP A 118 23.90 10.73 7.35
C ASP A 118 24.08 10.57 5.84
N PHE A 119 23.10 9.98 5.13
CA PHE A 119 23.10 9.90 3.67
C PHE A 119 23.14 11.28 3.01
N LEU A 120 22.33 12.22 3.51
CA LEU A 120 22.30 13.59 2.99
C LEU A 120 23.65 14.29 3.20
N LEU A 121 24.19 14.25 4.42
CA LEU A 121 25.45 14.93 4.74
C LEU A 121 26.63 14.28 4.02
N ALA A 122 26.63 12.95 3.83
CA ALA A 122 27.63 12.26 3.04
C ALA A 122 27.54 12.65 1.55
N THR A 123 26.33 12.80 1.02
CA THR A 123 26.08 13.29 -0.35
C THR A 123 26.60 14.71 -0.52
N ALA A 124 26.30 15.60 0.43
CA ALA A 124 26.74 16.99 0.42
C ALA A 124 28.26 17.13 0.59
N SER A 125 28.90 16.27 1.39
CA SER A 125 30.34 16.33 1.68
C SER A 125 31.24 15.74 0.59
N GLY A 126 30.73 15.51 -0.63
CA GLY A 126 31.40 14.76 -1.70
C GLY A 126 32.91 15.03 -1.83
N LYS A 127 33.70 13.99 -2.16
CA LYS A 127 35.14 14.15 -2.42
C LYS A 127 35.33 14.93 -3.74
N THR A 128 35.75 16.19 -3.71
CA THR A 128 35.95 17.00 -4.94
C THR A 128 37.34 17.61 -5.07
N ALA A 129 37.86 17.71 -6.29
CA ALA A 129 39.14 18.35 -6.64
C ALA A 129 39.00 19.49 -7.67
N THR A 130 37.86 19.66 -8.36
CA THR A 130 37.62 20.72 -9.37
C THR A 130 36.27 21.48 -9.19
N PRO A 131 36.13 22.72 -9.71
CA PRO A 131 34.87 23.49 -9.63
C PRO A 131 33.65 22.81 -10.29
N PHE A 132 33.83 22.16 -11.44
CA PHE A 132 32.75 21.43 -12.12
C PHE A 132 32.26 20.22 -11.29
N GLU A 133 33.15 19.58 -10.53
CA GLU A 133 32.75 18.53 -9.58
C GLU A 133 31.97 19.09 -8.38
N LYS A 134 32.19 20.36 -8.01
CA LYS A 134 31.45 21.02 -6.93
C LYS A 134 30.00 21.32 -7.33
N THR A 135 29.74 21.85 -8.53
CA THR A 135 28.35 22.12 -8.97
C THR A 135 27.50 20.85 -8.99
N LYS A 136 28.08 19.69 -9.34
CA LYS A 136 27.42 18.38 -9.27
C LYS A 136 27.01 18.02 -7.84
N VAL A 137 27.85 18.32 -6.86
CA VAL A 137 27.55 18.09 -5.45
C VAL A 137 26.34 18.92 -5.00
N ALA A 138 26.22 20.17 -5.45
CA ALA A 138 25.03 20.98 -5.18
C ALA A 138 23.76 20.33 -5.76
N ALA A 139 23.79 19.88 -7.02
CA ALA A 139 22.68 19.17 -7.65
C ALA A 139 22.31 17.86 -6.89
N TYR A 140 23.30 17.03 -6.54
CA TYR A 140 23.08 15.80 -5.79
C TYR A 140 22.52 16.06 -4.39
N THR A 141 22.97 17.14 -3.74
CA THR A 141 22.45 17.55 -2.43
C THR A 141 20.97 17.93 -2.54
N LEU A 142 20.60 18.75 -3.52
CA LEU A 142 19.20 19.11 -3.75
C LEU A 142 18.33 17.90 -4.10
N ALA A 143 18.85 16.95 -4.88
CA ALA A 143 18.18 15.69 -5.18
C ALA A 143 17.97 14.82 -3.94
N ALA A 144 18.94 14.80 -3.01
CA ALA A 144 18.80 14.09 -1.74
C ALA A 144 17.78 14.75 -0.79
N MET A 145 17.46 16.03 -0.98
CA MET A 145 16.52 16.79 -0.14
C MET A 145 15.10 16.87 -0.74
N ALA A 146 14.99 16.85 -2.06
CA ALA A 146 13.73 17.04 -2.76
C ALA A 146 12.61 16.07 -2.32
N PRO A 147 12.87 14.75 -2.15
CA PRO A 147 11.83 13.82 -1.70
C PRO A 147 11.17 14.20 -0.39
N TYR A 148 11.92 14.65 0.63
CA TYR A 148 11.35 15.03 1.93
C TYR A 148 10.25 16.10 1.79
N MET A 149 10.55 17.22 1.13
CA MET A 149 9.56 18.31 0.98
C MET A 149 8.37 17.85 0.14
N ARG A 150 8.63 17.15 -0.96
CA ARG A 150 7.57 16.67 -1.85
C ARG A 150 6.66 15.64 -1.18
N PHE A 151 7.20 14.76 -0.33
CA PHE A 151 6.43 13.78 0.43
C PHE A 151 5.45 14.43 1.42
N TYR A 152 5.92 15.38 2.22
CA TYR A 152 5.06 16.08 3.18
C TYR A 152 3.93 16.85 2.47
N ALA A 153 4.24 17.53 1.36
CA ALA A 153 3.24 18.20 0.55
C ALA A 153 2.23 17.20 -0.02
N PHE A 154 2.70 16.11 -0.61
CA PHE A 154 1.87 15.07 -1.22
C PHE A 154 0.95 14.40 -0.20
N ILE A 155 1.49 13.84 0.88
CA ILE A 155 0.72 13.15 1.92
C ILE A 155 -0.33 14.08 2.52
N SER A 156 0.04 15.32 2.84
CA SER A 156 -0.87 16.26 3.49
C SER A 156 -2.02 16.65 2.55
N ASN A 157 -1.75 16.84 1.26
CA ASN A 157 -2.80 17.08 0.26
C ASN A 157 -3.72 15.87 0.11
N GLU A 158 -3.17 14.65 -0.01
CA GLU A 158 -3.96 13.41 -0.10
C GLU A 158 -4.88 13.26 1.13
N ILE A 159 -4.34 13.44 2.34
CA ILE A 159 -5.16 13.42 3.56
C ILE A 159 -6.22 14.52 3.53
N GLN A 160 -5.87 15.74 3.12
CA GLN A 160 -6.82 16.86 3.08
C GLN A 160 -8.02 16.57 2.14
N THR A 161 -7.83 15.81 1.05
CA THR A 161 -8.94 15.38 0.18
C THR A 161 -9.94 14.46 0.87
N LEU A 162 -9.53 13.78 1.95
CA LEU A 162 -10.36 12.86 2.72
C LEU A 162 -11.10 13.55 3.87
N LEU A 163 -10.69 14.76 4.25
CA LEU A 163 -11.26 15.50 5.37
C LEU A 163 -12.46 16.33 4.92
N ASP A 164 -13.49 16.43 5.77
CA ASP A 164 -14.52 17.46 5.60
C ASP A 164 -13.89 18.83 5.95
N PRO A 165 -13.87 19.80 5.02
CA PRO A 165 -13.30 21.12 5.29
C PRO A 165 -13.96 21.85 6.47
N ASN A 166 -15.18 21.47 6.84
CA ASN A 166 -15.94 22.06 7.95
C ASN A 166 -15.80 21.27 9.25
N ASP A 167 -15.07 20.14 9.25
CA ASP A 167 -14.83 19.34 10.44
C ASP A 167 -13.52 19.75 11.12
N ASP A 168 -13.65 20.52 12.19
CA ASP A 168 -12.53 20.93 13.05
C ASP A 168 -12.21 19.90 14.16
N SER A 169 -12.89 18.75 14.19
CA SER A 169 -12.65 17.71 15.21
C SER A 169 -11.39 16.89 14.93
N HIS A 170 -10.84 16.95 13.72
CA HIS A 170 -9.65 16.20 13.35
C HIS A 170 -8.41 16.73 14.10
N LYS A 171 -7.92 15.91 15.03
CA LYS A 171 -6.84 16.22 15.98
C LYS A 171 -5.57 16.78 15.34
N TYR A 172 -5.22 16.35 14.14
CA TYR A 172 -3.99 16.77 13.44
C TYR A 172 -4.22 17.78 12.31
N LYS A 173 -5.44 18.36 12.21
CA LYS A 173 -5.85 19.22 11.09
C LYS A 173 -4.90 20.39 10.84
N LYS A 174 -4.48 21.09 11.88
CA LYS A 174 -3.56 22.24 11.75
C LYS A 174 -2.19 21.87 11.19
N TRP A 175 -1.68 20.67 11.51
CA TRP A 175 -0.45 20.16 10.92
C TRP A 175 -0.67 19.90 9.43
N ILE A 176 -1.76 19.19 9.08
CA ILE A 176 -2.12 18.87 7.70
C ILE A 176 -2.26 20.15 6.86
N ASP A 177 -3.05 21.12 7.35
CA ASP A 177 -3.27 22.41 6.67
C ASP A 177 -1.97 23.21 6.50
N GLY A 178 -1.01 23.06 7.42
CA GLY A 178 0.31 23.69 7.32
C GLY A 178 1.13 23.15 6.14
N TYR A 179 1.19 21.83 6.01
CA TYR A 179 1.98 21.15 4.96
C TYR A 179 1.26 21.06 3.61
N SER A 180 -0.07 21.17 3.55
CA SER A 180 -0.82 21.31 2.30
C SER A 180 -0.97 22.78 1.83
N SER A 181 -0.42 23.73 2.59
CA SER A 181 -0.49 25.16 2.25
C SER A 181 0.28 25.51 0.98
N GLN A 182 -0.20 26.54 0.27
CA GLN A 182 0.49 27.10 -0.89
C GLN A 182 1.92 27.58 -0.57
N SER A 183 2.19 28.04 0.66
CA SER A 183 3.53 28.47 1.06
C SER A 183 4.51 27.31 1.22
N PHE A 184 4.03 26.15 1.70
CA PHE A 184 4.85 24.95 1.77
C PHE A 184 5.11 24.39 0.36
N GLU A 185 4.08 24.29 -0.48
CA GLU A 185 4.21 23.87 -1.88
C GLU A 185 5.20 24.77 -2.65
N ALA A 186 5.12 26.09 -2.48
CA ALA A 186 6.05 27.02 -3.11
C ALA A 186 7.51 26.83 -2.64
N SER A 187 7.73 26.30 -1.44
CA SER A 187 9.07 25.98 -0.93
C SER A 187 9.60 24.67 -1.51
N ALA A 188 8.73 23.65 -1.64
CA ALA A 188 9.06 22.41 -2.31
C ALA A 188 9.42 22.66 -3.79
N LEU A 189 8.59 23.43 -4.51
CA LEU A 189 8.85 23.82 -5.90
C LEU A 189 10.15 24.59 -6.06
N GLN A 190 10.49 25.51 -5.15
CA GLN A 190 11.77 26.22 -5.21
C GLN A 190 12.97 25.26 -5.16
N ASN A 191 12.93 24.22 -4.32
CA ASN A 191 13.99 23.22 -4.26
C ASN A 191 14.07 22.40 -5.56
N GLU A 192 12.92 22.06 -6.14
CA GLU A 192 12.80 21.29 -7.38
C GLU A 192 13.26 22.10 -8.60
N ASP A 193 12.86 23.37 -8.72
CA ASP A 193 13.29 24.28 -9.78
C ASP A 193 14.82 24.49 -9.74
N LEU A 194 15.39 24.58 -8.54
CA LEU A 194 16.84 24.65 -8.33
C LEU A 194 17.54 23.37 -8.79
N LEU A 195 16.98 22.21 -8.44
CA LEU A 195 17.48 20.91 -8.88
C LEU A 195 17.42 20.79 -10.42
N ASP A 196 16.30 21.17 -11.02
CA ASP A 196 16.09 21.18 -12.46
C ASP A 196 17.14 22.06 -13.14
N LYS A 197 17.35 23.29 -12.66
CA LYS A 197 18.35 24.22 -13.19
C LYS A 197 19.77 23.65 -13.12
N LEU A 198 20.20 23.15 -11.96
CA LEU A 198 21.55 22.61 -11.80
C LEU A 198 21.78 21.33 -12.60
N SER A 199 20.71 20.55 -12.85
CA SER A 199 20.79 19.30 -13.61
C SER A 199 21.11 19.49 -15.11
N ILE A 200 20.82 20.67 -15.68
CA ILE A 200 21.04 20.97 -17.12
C ILE A 200 22.51 20.76 -17.52
N SER A 201 23.44 21.02 -16.58
CA SER A 201 24.88 20.91 -16.80
C SER A 201 25.45 19.48 -16.69
N LEU A 202 24.61 18.52 -16.28
CA LEU A 202 25.04 17.15 -16.00
C LEU A 202 25.09 16.30 -17.28
N THR A 203 26.07 15.41 -17.35
CA THR A 203 26.19 14.38 -18.39
C THR A 203 25.20 13.23 -18.14
N GLY A 204 24.99 12.35 -19.12
CA GLY A 204 24.10 11.19 -18.97
C GLY A 204 24.45 10.30 -17.77
N GLU A 205 25.73 10.01 -17.55
CA GLU A 205 26.19 9.20 -16.40
C GLU A 205 25.90 9.90 -15.05
N GLU A 206 26.03 11.22 -15.01
CA GLU A 206 25.76 12.02 -13.81
C GLU A 206 24.26 12.14 -13.52
N LEU A 207 23.42 12.19 -14.55
CA LEU A 207 21.97 12.12 -14.42
C LEU A 207 21.52 10.76 -13.88
N GLU A 208 22.17 9.66 -14.27
CA GLU A 208 21.90 8.34 -13.68
C GLU A 208 22.28 8.28 -12.18
N ILE A 209 23.35 8.97 -11.78
CA ILE A 209 23.73 9.08 -10.36
C ILE A 209 22.70 9.95 -9.61
N LEU A 210 22.32 11.09 -10.19
CA LEU A 210 21.29 11.99 -9.64
C LEU A 210 19.98 11.23 -9.39
N GLU A 211 19.55 10.41 -10.34
CA GLU A 211 18.37 9.55 -10.21
C GLU A 211 18.50 8.58 -9.02
N LYS A 212 19.66 7.90 -8.90
CA LYS A 212 19.92 6.97 -7.79
C LYS A 212 19.91 7.68 -6.44
N VAL A 213 20.45 8.89 -6.36
CA VAL A 213 20.44 9.73 -5.15
C VAL A 213 19.00 10.09 -4.76
N TYR A 214 18.20 10.58 -5.73
CA TYR A 214 16.79 10.91 -5.49
C TYR A 214 16.01 9.68 -5.01
N HIS A 215 16.11 8.56 -5.73
CA HIS A 215 15.42 7.31 -5.36
C HIS A 215 15.84 6.79 -3.98
N GLN A 216 17.13 6.90 -3.63
CA GLN A 216 17.60 6.51 -2.30
C GLN A 216 17.00 7.40 -1.20
N ALA A 217 16.89 8.71 -1.44
CA ALA A 217 16.21 9.63 -0.53
C ALA A 217 14.70 9.29 -0.40
N THR A 218 14.02 8.97 -1.51
CA THR A 218 12.62 8.48 -1.49
C THR A 218 12.48 7.24 -0.60
N LYS A 219 13.36 6.25 -0.74
CA LYS A 219 13.31 5.04 0.11
C LYS A 219 13.56 5.33 1.58
N LEU A 220 14.49 6.23 1.88
CA LEU A 220 14.80 6.64 3.25
C LEU A 220 13.62 7.38 3.90
N GLU A 221 12.84 8.12 3.11
CA GLU A 221 11.61 8.76 3.58
C GLU A 221 10.50 7.74 3.87
N VAL A 222 10.34 6.72 3.00
CA VAL A 222 9.44 5.59 3.25
C VAL A 222 9.84 4.85 4.54
N ASP A 223 11.13 4.51 4.67
CA ASP A 223 11.70 3.87 5.87
C ASP A 223 11.46 4.71 7.13
N PHE A 224 11.52 6.05 7.03
CA PHE A 224 11.23 6.96 8.13
C PHE A 224 9.79 6.83 8.61
N PHE A 225 8.80 6.83 7.71
CA PHE A 225 7.39 6.66 8.11
C PHE A 225 7.11 5.25 8.65
N TYR A 226 7.75 4.22 8.12
CA TYR A 226 7.64 2.86 8.65
C TYR A 226 8.26 2.68 10.04
N ALA A 227 9.32 3.43 10.35
CA ALA A 227 9.98 3.37 11.64
C ALA A 227 9.19 4.07 12.75
N GLN A 228 8.14 4.83 12.42
CA GLN A 228 7.35 5.53 13.42
C GLN A 228 6.57 4.56 14.31
N PRO A 229 6.47 4.84 15.62
CA PRO A 229 5.75 3.98 16.54
C PRO A 229 4.24 4.03 16.24
N VAL A 230 3.59 2.88 16.32
CA VAL A 230 2.13 2.75 16.24
C VAL A 230 1.67 1.81 17.34
N VAL A 231 0.87 2.34 18.28
CA VAL A 231 0.39 1.58 19.44
C VAL A 231 -1.03 1.08 19.27
N GLN A 232 -1.83 1.80 18.48
CA GLN A 232 -3.20 1.44 18.16
C GLN A 232 -3.25 0.26 17.16
N GLN A 233 -4.30 -0.55 17.25
CA GLN A 233 -4.57 -1.59 16.28
C GLN A 233 -5.01 -0.97 14.96
N THR A 234 -4.33 -1.34 13.88
CA THR A 234 -4.55 -0.74 12.55
C THR A 234 -4.65 -1.83 11.50
N ILE A 235 -5.57 -1.65 10.56
CA ILE A 235 -5.71 -2.49 9.37
C ILE A 235 -5.12 -1.71 8.21
N VAL A 236 -4.05 -2.23 7.60
CA VAL A 236 -3.41 -1.63 6.43
C VAL A 236 -3.03 -2.69 5.39
N PRO A 237 -2.92 -2.30 4.11
CA PRO A 237 -2.20 -3.08 3.11
C PRO A 237 -0.81 -3.48 3.59
N LEU A 238 -0.53 -4.78 3.61
CA LEU A 238 0.79 -5.28 3.96
C LEU A 238 1.76 -5.09 2.79
N SER A 239 2.50 -3.99 2.81
CA SER A 239 3.49 -3.67 1.76
C SER A 239 4.93 -3.82 2.25
N GLN A 240 5.25 -3.41 3.48
CA GLN A 240 6.51 -3.72 4.17
C GLN A 240 6.26 -4.02 5.65
N VAL A 241 7.13 -4.84 6.25
CA VAL A 241 7.11 -5.12 7.69
C VAL A 241 8.46 -4.72 8.25
N HIS A 242 8.49 -3.60 8.99
CA HIS A 242 9.66 -3.19 9.74
C HIS A 242 9.50 -3.56 11.22
N ASP A 243 10.58 -4.09 11.80
CA ASP A 243 10.67 -4.51 13.20
C ASP A 243 9.69 -5.62 13.61
N HIS A 244 9.85 -6.79 12.98
CA HIS A 244 9.05 -8.01 13.16
C HIS A 244 8.86 -8.46 14.62
N ALA A 245 9.76 -8.07 15.52
CA ALA A 245 9.75 -8.49 16.92
C ALA A 245 8.74 -7.71 17.78
N LYS A 246 8.34 -6.51 17.35
CA LYS A 246 7.47 -5.61 18.13
C LYS A 246 5.98 -5.81 17.89
N TYR A 247 5.61 -6.24 16.69
CA TYR A 247 4.21 -6.31 16.27
C TYR A 247 3.74 -7.75 16.12
N HIS A 248 2.50 -7.99 16.55
CA HIS A 248 1.77 -9.20 16.22
C HIS A 248 0.91 -8.91 15.00
N LEU A 249 1.22 -9.54 13.87
CA LEU A 249 0.48 -9.34 12.62
C LEU A 249 -0.67 -10.34 12.53
N THR A 250 -1.84 -9.85 12.14
CA THR A 250 -2.92 -10.71 11.65
C THR A 250 -3.05 -10.48 10.15
N VAL A 251 -2.52 -11.41 9.37
CA VAL A 251 -2.54 -11.36 7.91
C VAL A 251 -3.84 -12.00 7.44
N PHE A 252 -4.58 -11.26 6.64
CA PHE A 252 -5.73 -11.78 5.92
C PHE A 252 -5.40 -11.82 4.43
N CYS A 253 -5.68 -12.95 3.79
CA CYS A 253 -5.45 -13.13 2.36
C CYS A 253 -6.72 -13.66 1.69
N ASP A 254 -7.18 -12.97 0.65
CA ASP A 254 -8.20 -13.47 -0.25
C ASP A 254 -7.56 -14.49 -1.20
N PHE A 255 -7.92 -15.77 -1.06
CA PHE A 255 -7.38 -16.85 -1.87
C PHE A 255 -7.71 -16.69 -3.35
N ASP A 256 -8.96 -16.41 -3.67
CA ASP A 256 -9.47 -16.40 -5.04
C ASP A 256 -8.89 -15.24 -5.84
N MET A 257 -8.80 -14.06 -5.21
CA MET A 257 -8.29 -12.85 -5.85
C MET A 257 -6.76 -12.73 -5.80
N THR A 258 -6.13 -13.23 -4.74
CA THR A 258 -4.69 -13.00 -4.50
C THR A 258 -3.83 -14.21 -4.88
N CYS A 259 -4.32 -15.41 -4.61
CA CYS A 259 -3.50 -16.62 -4.71
C CYS A 259 -3.74 -17.40 -6.00
N THR A 260 -4.93 -17.30 -6.59
CA THR A 260 -5.31 -18.11 -7.73
C THR A 260 -5.53 -17.28 -9.00
N PRO A 261 -5.07 -17.74 -10.17
CA PRO A 261 -5.38 -17.10 -11.45
C PRO A 261 -6.75 -17.52 -12.01
N ILE A 262 -7.40 -18.51 -11.39
CA ILE A 262 -8.65 -19.13 -11.87
C ILE A 262 -9.61 -19.18 -10.69
N ASP A 263 -10.89 -18.87 -10.95
CA ASP A 263 -11.99 -19.02 -10.01
C ASP A 263 -12.05 -20.45 -9.43
N SER A 264 -11.90 -20.57 -8.11
CA SER A 264 -11.89 -21.85 -7.42
C SER A 264 -13.24 -22.58 -7.44
N SER A 265 -14.35 -21.85 -7.51
CA SER A 265 -15.70 -22.42 -7.62
C SER A 265 -15.90 -23.03 -9.00
N ALA A 266 -15.39 -22.38 -10.05
CA ALA A 266 -15.35 -22.94 -11.40
C ALA A 266 -14.48 -24.21 -11.47
N LEU A 267 -13.34 -24.24 -10.77
CA LEU A 267 -12.51 -25.44 -10.67
C LEU A 267 -13.25 -26.60 -9.97
N LEU A 268 -13.95 -26.34 -8.87
CA LEU A 268 -14.76 -27.36 -8.19
C LEU A 268 -15.86 -27.92 -9.09
N ALA A 269 -16.53 -27.06 -9.87
CA ALA A 269 -17.52 -27.49 -10.84
C ALA A 269 -16.89 -28.35 -11.96
N GLU A 270 -15.71 -27.97 -12.47
CA GLU A 270 -15.01 -28.75 -13.49
C GLU A 270 -14.58 -30.12 -12.98
N ILE A 271 -14.09 -30.21 -11.74
CA ILE A 271 -13.81 -31.50 -11.08
C ILE A 271 -15.09 -32.33 -11.03
N ALA A 272 -16.23 -31.73 -10.69
CA ALA A 272 -17.51 -32.43 -10.64
C ALA A 272 -17.92 -32.97 -12.02
N ILE A 273 -17.69 -32.19 -13.07
CA ILE A 273 -18.01 -32.52 -14.46
C ILE A 273 -17.12 -33.64 -15.01
N VAL A 274 -15.80 -33.56 -14.78
CA VAL A 274 -14.80 -34.51 -15.31
C VAL A 274 -14.86 -35.84 -14.60
N THR A 275 -15.11 -35.84 -13.28
CA THR A 275 -15.22 -37.05 -12.47
C THR A 275 -16.64 -37.63 -12.45
N ALA A 276 -17.59 -37.01 -13.18
CA ALA A 276 -18.92 -37.54 -13.33
C ALA A 276 -18.88 -38.89 -14.04
N PRO A 277 -19.71 -39.86 -13.63
CA PRO A 277 -19.82 -41.11 -14.35
C PRO A 277 -20.25 -40.82 -15.78
N LYS A 278 -19.42 -41.23 -16.75
CA LYS A 278 -19.84 -41.37 -18.14
C LYS A 278 -20.93 -42.44 -18.09
N ILE A 279 -22.17 -42.08 -18.46
CA ILE A 279 -23.32 -42.98 -18.40
C ILE A 279 -22.90 -44.36 -18.92
N ASP A 280 -22.95 -45.40 -18.07
CA ASP A 280 -23.56 -46.65 -18.48
C ASP A 280 -23.75 -47.69 -17.37
N LEU A 281 -24.91 -48.32 -17.45
CA LEU A 281 -25.26 -49.70 -17.12
C LEU A 281 -25.10 -50.21 -15.67
N SER A 282 -26.24 -50.73 -15.20
CA SER A 282 -26.47 -51.69 -14.12
C SER A 282 -26.53 -51.14 -12.70
N ALA A 283 -27.71 -51.39 -12.13
CA ALA A 283 -28.16 -50.98 -10.82
C ALA A 283 -27.30 -51.55 -9.69
N SER A 284 -27.10 -50.72 -8.67
CA SER A 284 -26.95 -51.13 -7.28
C SER A 284 -27.43 -49.96 -6.40
N GLU A 285 -28.48 -50.22 -5.62
CA GLU A 285 -29.32 -49.26 -4.88
C GLU A 285 -28.65 -48.57 -3.67
N THR A 286 -27.35 -48.29 -3.74
CA THR A 286 -26.64 -47.54 -2.67
C THR A 286 -25.72 -46.43 -3.18
N ARG A 287 -25.69 -46.15 -4.47
CA ARG A 287 -24.94 -44.99 -4.99
C ARG A 287 -25.83 -43.75 -5.00
N LEU A 288 -25.38 -42.68 -4.32
CA LEU A 288 -25.91 -41.33 -4.46
C LEU A 288 -26.15 -41.04 -5.95
N VAL A 289 -27.40 -40.74 -6.33
CA VAL A 289 -27.74 -40.38 -7.72
C VAL A 289 -26.99 -39.09 -8.05
N ARG A 290 -25.91 -39.22 -8.81
CA ARG A 290 -25.07 -38.12 -9.28
C ARG A 290 -25.50 -37.74 -10.69
N MET A 291 -25.56 -36.44 -10.96
CA MET A 291 -25.88 -35.90 -12.27
C MET A 291 -24.89 -36.40 -13.34
N SER A 292 -25.35 -36.52 -14.59
CA SER A 292 -24.46 -36.83 -15.71
C SER A 292 -23.50 -35.66 -15.97
N SER A 293 -22.38 -35.91 -16.65
CA SER A 293 -21.42 -34.85 -17.01
C SER A 293 -22.10 -33.72 -17.82
N THR A 294 -23.04 -34.07 -18.71
CA THR A 294 -23.81 -33.10 -19.50
C THR A 294 -24.75 -32.28 -18.63
N ASP A 295 -25.47 -32.91 -17.71
CA ASP A 295 -26.41 -32.20 -16.82
C ASP A 295 -25.64 -31.27 -15.87
N LEU A 296 -24.47 -31.70 -15.38
CA LEU A 296 -23.59 -30.88 -14.55
C LEU A 296 -23.11 -29.64 -15.32
N LYS A 297 -22.64 -29.80 -16.57
CA LYS A 297 -22.23 -28.68 -17.42
C LYS A 297 -23.36 -27.69 -17.64
N ASN A 298 -24.54 -28.17 -18.00
CA ASN A 298 -25.71 -27.34 -18.23
C ASN A 298 -26.14 -26.60 -16.95
N THR A 299 -26.18 -27.31 -15.82
CA THR A 299 -26.57 -26.74 -14.53
C THR A 299 -25.58 -25.70 -14.05
N TRP A 300 -24.27 -25.97 -14.15
CA TRP A 300 -23.23 -25.01 -13.83
C TRP A 300 -23.31 -23.78 -14.73
N GLY A 301 -23.52 -23.96 -16.03
CA GLY A 301 -23.69 -22.85 -16.98
C GLY A 301 -24.86 -21.95 -16.61
N VAL A 302 -26.02 -22.52 -16.27
CA VAL A 302 -27.20 -21.75 -15.83
C VAL A 302 -26.91 -21.00 -14.53
N LEU A 303 -26.31 -21.66 -13.53
CA LEU A 303 -25.99 -21.05 -12.24
C LEU A 303 -24.97 -19.91 -12.39
N SER A 304 -23.93 -20.10 -13.19
CA SER A 304 -22.88 -19.11 -13.43
C SER A 304 -23.43 -17.89 -14.18
N THR A 305 -24.21 -18.09 -15.24
CA THR A 305 -24.86 -16.98 -15.95
C THR A 305 -25.80 -16.20 -15.03
N GLN A 306 -26.65 -16.91 -14.28
CA GLN A 306 -27.57 -16.27 -13.34
C GLN A 306 -26.83 -15.50 -12.24
N TYR A 307 -25.72 -16.03 -11.73
CA TYR A 307 -24.89 -15.34 -10.73
C TYR A 307 -24.35 -14.03 -11.29
N THR A 308 -23.75 -14.04 -12.49
CA THR A 308 -23.18 -12.85 -13.12
C THR A 308 -24.25 -11.76 -13.35
N GLU A 309 -25.40 -12.14 -13.91
CA GLU A 309 -26.49 -11.19 -14.19
C GLU A 309 -27.09 -10.59 -12.90
N GLU A 310 -27.22 -11.38 -11.85
CA GLU A 310 -27.76 -10.90 -10.58
C GLU A 310 -26.72 -10.09 -9.78
N LEU A 311 -25.44 -10.45 -9.85
CA LEU A 311 -24.35 -9.68 -9.26
C LEU A 311 -24.27 -8.30 -9.92
N GLU A 312 -24.34 -8.22 -11.26
CA GLU A 312 -24.36 -6.95 -11.98
C GLU A 312 -25.51 -6.06 -11.50
N LYS A 313 -26.74 -6.59 -11.44
CA LYS A 313 -27.91 -5.86 -10.90
C LYS A 313 -27.73 -5.45 -9.44
N CYS A 314 -27.12 -6.30 -8.62
CA CYS A 314 -26.83 -5.98 -7.23
C CYS A 314 -25.83 -4.82 -7.14
N MET A 315 -24.75 -4.87 -7.92
CA MET A 315 -23.73 -3.82 -8.00
C MET A 315 -24.35 -2.50 -8.50
N GLU A 316 -25.16 -2.52 -9.55
CA GLU A 316 -25.90 -1.34 -10.03
C GLU A 316 -26.82 -0.73 -8.98
N SER A 317 -27.39 -1.55 -8.08
CA SER A 317 -28.28 -1.07 -7.03
C SER A 317 -27.55 -0.44 -5.83
N ILE A 318 -26.30 -0.85 -5.57
CA ILE A 318 -25.52 -0.39 -4.42
C ILE A 318 -24.48 0.67 -4.78
N VAL A 319 -23.97 0.67 -6.02
CA VAL A 319 -22.98 1.63 -6.49
C VAL A 319 -23.70 2.89 -6.97
N PRO A 320 -23.43 4.06 -6.36
CA PRO A 320 -24.02 5.32 -6.80
C PRO A 320 -23.64 5.65 -8.24
N SER A 321 -24.57 6.21 -9.01
CA SER A 321 -24.32 6.67 -10.39
C SER A 321 -23.49 7.96 -10.47
N GLU A 322 -23.40 8.69 -9.37
CA GLU A 322 -22.68 9.95 -9.25
C GLU A 322 -21.53 9.83 -8.26
N THR A 323 -20.47 10.61 -8.48
CA THR A 323 -19.35 10.70 -7.55
C THR A 323 -19.85 11.20 -6.19
N VAL A 324 -19.63 10.40 -5.15
CA VAL A 324 -20.06 10.75 -3.79
C VAL A 324 -19.11 11.81 -3.22
N GLU A 325 -19.65 12.95 -2.77
CA GLU A 325 -18.86 14.04 -2.20
C GLU A 325 -18.36 13.76 -0.77
N LYS A 326 -19.04 12.87 -0.03
CA LYS A 326 -18.70 12.54 1.36
C LYS A 326 -18.82 11.05 1.63
N PHE A 327 -17.91 10.50 2.43
CA PHE A 327 -17.99 9.12 2.87
C PHE A 327 -19.26 8.87 3.69
N ASN A 328 -20.11 7.94 3.24
CA ASN A 328 -21.35 7.55 3.91
C ASN A 328 -21.22 6.14 4.50
N TYR A 329 -20.84 6.07 5.78
CA TYR A 329 -20.67 4.80 6.49
C TYR A 329 -21.96 3.97 6.54
N GLU A 330 -23.10 4.58 6.84
CA GLU A 330 -24.38 3.85 6.94
C GLU A 330 -24.82 3.30 5.58
N GLY A 331 -24.60 4.09 4.50
CA GLY A 331 -24.85 3.66 3.13
C GLY A 331 -23.97 2.47 2.75
N LEU A 332 -22.68 2.52 3.10
CA LEU A 332 -21.76 1.40 2.87
C LEU A 332 -22.20 0.14 3.63
N CYS A 333 -22.59 0.24 4.90
CA CYS A 333 -23.12 -0.91 5.66
C CYS A 333 -24.34 -1.54 4.98
N LYS A 334 -25.32 -0.71 4.55
CA LYS A 334 -26.52 -1.19 3.84
C LYS A 334 -26.17 -1.86 2.50
N ALA A 335 -25.23 -1.29 1.74
CA ALA A 335 -24.75 -1.89 0.50
C ALA A 335 -24.14 -3.28 0.74
N LEU A 336 -23.33 -3.41 1.79
CA LEU A 336 -22.67 -4.67 2.15
C LEU A 336 -23.67 -5.72 2.68
N GLU A 337 -24.71 -5.31 3.38
CA GLU A 337 -25.84 -6.19 3.76
C GLU A 337 -26.57 -6.74 2.53
N GLN A 338 -26.85 -5.89 1.54
CA GLN A 338 -27.50 -6.31 0.29
C GLN A 338 -26.64 -7.32 -0.48
N LEU A 339 -25.33 -7.03 -0.61
CA LEU A 339 -24.38 -7.95 -1.24
C LEU A 339 -24.34 -9.29 -0.48
N SER A 340 -24.32 -9.27 0.85
CA SER A 340 -24.35 -10.48 1.68
C SER A 340 -25.60 -11.33 1.44
N ASP A 341 -26.77 -10.69 1.32
CA ASP A 341 -28.03 -11.40 1.05
C ASP A 341 -28.13 -11.95 -0.37
N PHE A 342 -27.53 -11.25 -1.35
CA PHE A 342 -27.33 -11.80 -2.70
C PHE A 342 -26.47 -13.08 -2.66
N GLU A 343 -25.31 -13.02 -2.03
CA GLU A 343 -24.39 -14.16 -1.90
C GLU A 343 -25.05 -15.37 -1.23
N LYS A 344 -25.82 -15.15 -0.16
CA LYS A 344 -26.58 -16.23 0.50
C LYS A 344 -27.54 -16.93 -0.45
N LYS A 345 -28.27 -16.17 -1.28
CA LYS A 345 -29.22 -16.72 -2.26
C LYS A 345 -28.50 -17.49 -3.36
N ALA A 346 -27.39 -16.94 -3.88
CA ALA A 346 -26.56 -17.60 -4.87
C ALA A 346 -26.02 -18.95 -4.36
N ASN A 347 -25.43 -18.95 -3.17
CA ASN A 347 -24.91 -20.15 -2.53
C ASN A 347 -26.03 -21.19 -2.27
N SER A 348 -27.21 -20.74 -1.83
CA SER A 348 -28.37 -21.63 -1.65
C SER A 348 -28.79 -22.33 -2.94
N ARG A 349 -28.73 -21.65 -4.10
CA ARG A 349 -29.05 -22.27 -5.41
C ARG A 349 -28.04 -23.35 -5.78
N VAL A 350 -26.76 -23.11 -5.54
CA VAL A 350 -25.69 -24.10 -5.78
C VAL A 350 -25.93 -25.34 -4.92
N VAL A 351 -26.23 -25.17 -3.63
CA VAL A 351 -26.55 -26.29 -2.72
C VAL A 351 -27.78 -27.06 -3.20
N GLN A 352 -28.87 -26.36 -3.53
CA GLN A 352 -30.13 -26.96 -3.98
C GLN A 352 -29.99 -27.71 -5.31
N SER A 353 -29.16 -27.20 -6.22
CA SER A 353 -28.91 -27.84 -7.52
C SER A 353 -28.23 -29.21 -7.39
N GLY A 354 -27.48 -29.43 -6.31
CA GLY A 354 -26.66 -30.63 -6.13
C GLY A 354 -25.50 -30.74 -7.12
N VAL A 355 -25.11 -29.66 -7.81
CA VAL A 355 -24.04 -29.67 -8.84
C VAL A 355 -22.68 -30.15 -8.29
N LEU A 356 -22.43 -29.94 -6.99
CA LEU A 356 -21.20 -30.40 -6.31
C LEU A 356 -21.40 -31.72 -5.55
N LYS A 357 -22.59 -32.32 -5.58
CA LYS A 357 -22.92 -33.51 -4.80
C LYS A 357 -22.19 -34.74 -5.33
N GLY A 358 -21.55 -35.48 -4.42
CA GLY A 358 -20.83 -36.70 -4.75
C GLY A 358 -19.42 -36.48 -5.30
N LEU A 359 -18.88 -35.27 -5.16
CA LEU A 359 -17.46 -35.01 -5.34
C LEU A 359 -16.62 -35.86 -4.38
N ASN A 360 -15.54 -36.44 -4.90
CA ASN A 360 -14.60 -37.22 -4.12
C ASN A 360 -13.52 -36.32 -3.51
N LEU A 361 -13.26 -36.49 -2.21
CA LEU A 361 -12.27 -35.69 -1.48
C LEU A 361 -10.85 -35.81 -2.05
N GLU A 362 -10.44 -36.99 -2.50
CA GLU A 362 -9.11 -37.21 -3.06
C GLU A 362 -8.94 -36.55 -4.44
N ASP A 363 -10.01 -36.47 -5.23
CA ASP A 363 -9.99 -35.71 -6.48
C ASP A 363 -9.89 -34.20 -6.23
N ILE A 364 -10.59 -33.69 -5.20
CA ILE A 364 -10.47 -32.30 -4.75
C ILE A 364 -9.03 -32.00 -4.31
N LYS A 365 -8.45 -32.85 -3.46
CA LYS A 365 -7.07 -32.66 -2.99
C LYS A 365 -6.06 -32.69 -4.13
N ARG A 366 -6.20 -33.63 -5.07
CA ARG A 366 -5.33 -33.73 -6.25
C ARG A 366 -5.42 -32.48 -7.12
N ALA A 367 -6.63 -31.97 -7.33
CA ALA A 367 -6.82 -30.73 -8.09
C ALA A 367 -6.21 -29.52 -7.37
N GLY A 368 -6.37 -29.42 -6.05
CA GLY A 368 -5.71 -28.40 -5.24
C GLY A 368 -4.19 -28.49 -5.37
N GLN A 369 -3.59 -29.67 -5.18
CA GLN A 369 -2.14 -29.87 -5.32
C GLN A 369 -1.60 -29.51 -6.72
N GLY A 370 -2.41 -29.70 -7.76
CA GLY A 370 -2.08 -29.32 -9.13
C GLY A 370 -2.27 -27.83 -9.44
N LEU A 371 -2.83 -27.04 -8.52
CA LEU A 371 -3.06 -25.62 -8.73
C LEU A 371 -1.74 -24.86 -8.70
N ILE A 372 -1.50 -24.09 -9.76
CA ILE A 372 -0.39 -23.16 -9.84
C ILE A 372 -0.86 -21.84 -9.23
N LEU A 373 -0.29 -21.49 -8.08
CA LEU A 373 -0.55 -20.21 -7.43
C LEU A 373 0.07 -19.06 -8.23
N GLN A 374 -0.51 -17.87 -8.07
CA GLN A 374 0.02 -16.62 -8.63
C GLN A 374 1.48 -16.41 -8.24
N ASP A 375 2.25 -15.79 -9.15
CA ASP A 375 3.65 -15.50 -8.93
C ASP A 375 3.86 -14.71 -7.64
N GLY A 376 4.84 -15.13 -6.83
CA GLY A 376 5.15 -14.51 -5.55
C GLY A 376 4.28 -14.96 -4.37
N CYS A 377 3.09 -15.55 -4.59
CA CYS A 377 2.21 -16.03 -3.51
C CYS A 377 2.91 -17.04 -2.60
N THR A 378 3.49 -18.10 -3.20
CA THR A 378 4.23 -19.12 -2.45
C THR A 378 5.41 -18.51 -1.68
N GLY A 379 6.16 -17.62 -2.33
CA GLY A 379 7.33 -16.96 -1.73
C GLY A 379 6.96 -16.05 -0.55
N PHE A 380 5.81 -15.36 -0.63
CA PHE A 380 5.29 -14.51 0.42
C PHE A 380 4.98 -15.31 1.69
N PHE A 381 4.16 -16.35 1.59
CA PHE A 381 3.81 -17.18 2.75
C PHE A 381 5.02 -17.90 3.33
N GLN A 382 5.94 -18.38 2.48
CA GLN A 382 7.20 -18.96 2.97
C GLN A 382 8.05 -17.96 3.76
N LYS A 383 8.10 -16.68 3.36
CA LYS A 383 8.84 -15.65 4.10
C LYS A 383 8.22 -15.39 5.47
N ILE A 384 6.89 -15.37 5.57
CA ILE A 384 6.19 -15.21 6.85
C ILE A 384 6.48 -16.40 7.76
N LEU A 385 6.30 -17.62 7.26
CA LEU A 385 6.41 -18.84 8.06
C LEU A 385 7.84 -19.21 8.46
N LYS A 386 8.85 -18.85 7.66
CA LYS A 386 10.26 -19.11 7.97
C LYS A 386 10.89 -18.07 8.90
N ASN A 387 10.19 -16.98 9.20
CA ASN A 387 10.73 -15.92 10.03
C ASN A 387 10.34 -16.15 11.50
N ASP A 388 11.21 -16.85 12.25
CA ASP A 388 10.99 -17.13 13.68
C ASP A 388 10.84 -15.86 14.54
N ASN A 389 11.32 -14.71 14.04
CA ASN A 389 11.20 -13.42 14.73
C ASN A 389 9.88 -12.71 14.42
N LEU A 390 9.09 -13.19 13.45
CA LEU A 390 7.80 -12.62 13.08
C LEU A 390 6.67 -13.35 13.81
N LYS A 391 5.95 -12.61 14.65
CA LYS A 391 4.70 -13.10 15.23
C LYS A 391 3.57 -12.76 14.27
N ALA A 392 3.10 -13.75 13.51
CA ALA A 392 2.03 -13.55 12.53
C ALA A 392 1.02 -14.70 12.55
N ASP A 393 -0.27 -14.34 12.62
CA ASP A 393 -1.38 -15.24 12.34
C ASP A 393 -1.83 -15.05 10.89
N VAL A 394 -1.90 -16.13 10.13
CA VAL A 394 -2.32 -16.09 8.72
C VAL A 394 -3.72 -16.67 8.60
N ASN A 395 -4.63 -15.85 8.07
CA ASN A 395 -6.03 -16.18 7.82
C ASN A 395 -6.26 -16.14 6.31
N VAL A 396 -6.72 -17.26 5.75
CA VAL A 396 -7.07 -17.34 4.34
C VAL A 396 -8.58 -17.27 4.21
N LEU A 397 -9.05 -16.26 3.47
CA LEU A 397 -10.45 -16.04 3.17
C LEU A 397 -10.70 -16.46 1.73
N SER A 398 -11.83 -17.10 1.48
CA SER A 398 -12.14 -17.56 0.14
C SER A 398 -13.63 -17.70 -0.07
N TYR A 399 -14.06 -17.37 -1.28
CA TYR A 399 -15.38 -17.68 -1.79
C TYR A 399 -15.47 -19.14 -2.27
N CYS A 400 -14.35 -19.87 -2.36
CA CYS A 400 -14.31 -21.30 -2.62
C CYS A 400 -15.17 -22.06 -1.60
N TRP A 401 -16.05 -22.94 -2.08
CA TRP A 401 -16.87 -23.77 -1.20
C TRP A 401 -16.14 -24.97 -0.56
N CYS A 402 -14.81 -25.08 -0.68
CA CYS A 402 -14.06 -26.22 -0.15
C CYS A 402 -12.72 -25.84 0.49
N GLY A 403 -12.63 -25.93 1.81
CA GLY A 403 -11.40 -25.67 2.55
C GLY A 403 -10.28 -26.68 2.24
N ASP A 404 -10.62 -27.93 1.94
CA ASP A 404 -9.63 -28.96 1.59
C ASP A 404 -8.95 -28.70 0.24
N PHE A 405 -9.66 -28.06 -0.69
CA PHE A 405 -9.06 -27.59 -1.94
C PHE A 405 -7.97 -26.55 -1.67
N ILE A 406 -8.30 -25.54 -0.86
CA ILE A 406 -7.38 -24.45 -0.46
C ILE A 406 -6.16 -25.02 0.28
N ARG A 407 -6.38 -25.87 1.30
CA ARG A 407 -5.27 -26.53 2.03
C ARG A 407 -4.34 -27.28 1.08
N SER A 408 -4.93 -28.01 0.14
CA SER A 408 -4.17 -28.82 -0.81
C SER A 408 -3.39 -27.96 -1.79
N ALA A 409 -3.94 -26.81 -2.21
CA ALA A 409 -3.24 -25.84 -3.07
C ALA A 409 -1.98 -25.25 -2.42
N PHE A 410 -2.00 -25.03 -1.11
CA PHE A 410 -0.80 -24.61 -0.41
C PHE A 410 0.17 -25.75 -0.09
N SER A 411 -0.31 -27.00 -0.02
CA SER A 411 0.50 -28.17 0.32
C SER A 411 1.53 -28.59 -0.74
N SER A 412 1.33 -28.20 -2.01
CA SER A 412 2.20 -28.58 -3.13
C SER A 412 3.53 -27.80 -3.19
N GLY A 413 3.72 -26.78 -2.35
CA GLY A 413 4.96 -25.98 -2.30
C GLY A 413 5.33 -25.42 -0.92
N ILE A 414 4.50 -25.61 0.10
CA ILE A 414 4.69 -25.10 1.47
C ILE A 414 4.25 -26.19 2.44
N ILE A 415 5.10 -26.60 3.38
CA ILE A 415 4.65 -27.42 4.51
C ILE A 415 3.81 -26.50 5.41
N PHE A 416 2.51 -26.49 5.18
CA PHE A 416 1.55 -25.75 5.98
C PHE A 416 1.03 -26.65 7.12
N VAL A 417 1.11 -26.16 8.35
CA VAL A 417 0.15 -26.52 9.42
C VAL A 417 -0.81 -25.34 9.54
N LEU A 418 -1.63 -25.13 8.51
CA LEU A 418 -2.76 -24.19 8.53
C LEU A 418 -3.93 -24.87 9.27
N GLU A 419 -3.70 -25.31 10.49
CA GLU A 419 -4.73 -26.07 11.21
C GLU A 419 -5.86 -25.17 11.73
N GLN A 420 -5.71 -23.84 11.75
CA GLN A 420 -6.63 -23.03 12.58
C GLN A 420 -7.52 -22.01 11.87
N HIS A 421 -7.21 -21.46 10.68
CA HIS A 421 -8.01 -20.32 10.17
C HIS A 421 -8.14 -20.23 8.63
N ILE A 422 -8.70 -21.26 8.00
CA ILE A 422 -9.27 -21.12 6.65
C ILE A 422 -10.76 -20.89 6.82
N PHE A 423 -11.21 -19.67 6.54
CA PHE A 423 -12.63 -19.36 6.60
C PHE A 423 -13.19 -19.45 5.19
N VAL A 424 -13.99 -20.49 4.98
CA VAL A 424 -14.79 -20.69 3.77
C VAL A 424 -16.13 -19.97 3.97
N CYS A 425 -16.67 -19.34 2.92
CA CYS A 425 -17.92 -18.55 2.94
C CYS A 425 -19.07 -19.09 3.82
N HIS A 426 -19.18 -20.41 4.01
CA HIS A 426 -20.23 -21.00 4.85
C HIS A 426 -20.07 -20.73 6.37
N GLU A 427 -18.87 -20.44 6.86
CA GLU A 427 -18.56 -20.18 8.28
C GLU A 427 -18.67 -18.69 8.66
N PHE A 428 -18.63 -17.80 7.68
CA PHE A 428 -18.72 -16.34 7.87
C PHE A 428 -20.06 -15.84 8.41
N TYR A 429 -21.14 -16.62 8.24
CA TYR A 429 -22.48 -16.18 8.64
C TYR A 429 -22.73 -16.17 10.16
N SER A 430 -21.77 -16.65 10.97
CA SER A 430 -21.87 -16.67 12.43
C SER A 430 -20.83 -15.80 13.16
N ALA A 431 -19.83 -15.27 12.44
CA ALA A 431 -18.77 -14.44 13.01
C ALA A 431 -18.94 -12.98 12.58
N THR A 432 -19.00 -12.10 13.58
CA THR A 432 -19.09 -10.65 13.48
C THR A 432 -18.12 -10.05 12.47
N TYR A 433 -18.65 -9.22 11.55
CA TYR A 433 -17.99 -8.23 10.69
C TYR A 433 -16.46 -8.36 10.51
N VAL A 434 -16.02 -9.03 9.44
CA VAL A 434 -14.66 -8.87 8.90
C VAL A 434 -14.79 -8.33 7.48
N TYR A 435 -14.69 -7.00 7.35
CA TYR A 435 -14.54 -6.34 6.06
C TYR A 435 -13.05 -6.23 5.74
N LEU A 436 -12.62 -6.85 4.65
CA LEU A 436 -11.28 -6.67 4.10
C LEU A 436 -11.38 -5.92 2.78
N CYS A 437 -10.76 -4.74 2.75
CA CYS A 437 -10.47 -4.04 1.51
C CYS A 437 -9.54 -4.92 0.67
N THR A 438 -10.04 -5.42 -0.45
CA THR A 438 -9.21 -5.86 -1.56
C THR A 438 -8.47 -4.63 -2.11
N ILE A 439 -7.15 -4.70 -2.13
CA ILE A 439 -6.30 -3.72 -2.83
C ILE A 439 -6.56 -3.94 -4.33
N PRO A 440 -6.89 -2.90 -5.13
CA PRO A 440 -6.97 -3.07 -6.57
C PRO A 440 -5.59 -3.49 -7.10
N PRO A 441 -5.51 -4.32 -8.16
CA PRO A 441 -4.24 -4.65 -8.79
C PRO A 441 -3.65 -3.38 -9.41
N LEU A 442 -2.79 -2.68 -8.68
CA LEU A 442 -1.85 -1.69 -9.22
C LEU A 442 -0.68 -2.43 -9.90
N ILE A 443 -1.02 -3.30 -10.84
CA ILE A 443 -0.09 -3.85 -11.83
C ILE A 443 -0.87 -3.97 -13.15
N SER A 444 -1.11 -2.83 -13.80
CA SER A 444 -1.17 -2.82 -15.25
C SER A 444 0.20 -2.32 -15.74
N ASN A 445 1.04 -3.24 -16.19
CA ASN A 445 2.12 -2.89 -17.09
C ASN A 445 1.50 -2.39 -18.39
N GLN A 446 1.53 -1.08 -18.62
CA GLN A 446 1.77 -0.47 -19.93
C GLN A 446 2.60 0.80 -19.75
#